data_AF-A0A0A2BJ57-F1
#
_entry.id   AF-A0A0A2BJ57-F1
#
_cell.length_a   1.000
_cell.length_b   1.000
_cell.length_c   1.000
_cell.angle_alpha   90.00
_cell.angle_beta   90.00
_cell.angle_gamma   90.00
#
_symmetry.space_group_name_H-M   'P 1'
#
loop_
_entity.id
_entity.type
_entity.pdbx_description
1 polymer ?
#
loop_
_entity_poly.entity_id
_entity_poly.type
_entity_poly.pdbx_seq_one_letter_code
_entity_poly.pdbx_strand_id
1 'polypeptide(L)'
;MNILQKFRDLIVWFWKQEGTPAKRARGLAVGVFSGCFPFFGLQTLIGIFLATIFRANHLLAIAGTWISNPFTYFPLYWLNYRVGEVFVGEGNHLKAFHHLTRKELWDQGLIFSSRILLGSSIVGLITGIISGLTFYAVLKFFLKKRKPLF
;
A
#
# COMPACT_ATOMS: atom_id res chain seq x y z
N MET A 1 -25.61 29.84 1.97
CA MET A 1 -24.87 28.69 2.54
C MET A 1 -23.43 28.76 2.05
N ASN A 2 -22.47 29.08 2.93
CA ASN A 2 -21.11 29.43 2.52
C ASN A 2 -20.32 28.20 2.04
N ILE A 3 -19.52 28.35 0.99
CA ILE A 3 -18.64 27.30 0.42
C ILE A 3 -17.76 26.65 1.49
N LEU A 4 -17.27 27.44 2.45
CA LEU A 4 -16.49 26.97 3.60
C LEU A 4 -17.27 26.01 4.52
N GLN A 5 -18.59 26.22 4.68
CA GLN A 5 -19.43 25.33 5.48
C GLN A 5 -19.68 24.01 4.77
N LYS A 6 -19.94 24.02 3.45
CA LYS A 6 -20.03 22.79 2.65
C LYS A 6 -18.74 21.98 2.70
N PHE A 7 -17.57 22.63 2.62
CA PHE A 7 -16.28 21.96 2.67
C PHE A 7 -16.00 21.35 4.04
N ARG A 8 -16.31 22.08 5.12
CA ARG A 8 -16.21 21.58 6.49
C ARG A 8 -17.17 20.41 6.72
N ASP A 9 -18.41 20.53 6.28
CA ASP A 9 -19.42 19.50 6.49
C ASP A 9 -19.14 18.26 5.63
N LEU A 10 -18.54 18.44 4.44
CA LEU A 10 -17.97 17.36 3.62
C LEU A 10 -16.84 16.65 4.36
N ILE A 11 -15.85 17.38 4.90
CA ILE A 11 -14.75 16.81 5.67
C ILE A 11 -15.26 16.07 6.93
N VAL A 12 -16.23 16.65 7.64
CA VAL A 12 -16.84 16.04 8.84
C VAL A 12 -17.68 14.83 8.47
N TRP A 13 -18.38 14.84 7.34
CA TRP A 13 -19.09 13.68 6.79
C TRP A 13 -18.11 12.58 6.36
N PHE A 14 -17.01 12.92 5.70
CA PHE A 14 -15.89 12.03 5.37
C PHE A 14 -15.26 11.41 6.63
N TRP A 15 -15.10 12.19 7.71
CA TRP A 15 -14.60 11.70 9.01
C TRP A 15 -15.61 10.86 9.79
N LYS A 16 -16.91 11.11 9.62
CA LYS A 16 -17.99 10.30 10.18
C LYS A 16 -18.22 9.00 9.40
N GLN A 17 -17.80 8.96 8.14
CA GLN A 17 -17.94 7.80 7.30
C GLN A 17 -16.94 6.70 7.68
N GLU A 18 -17.45 5.48 7.61
CA GLU A 18 -16.70 4.24 7.50
C GLU A 18 -16.11 3.63 8.77
N GLY A 19 -17.05 3.25 9.66
CA GLY A 19 -17.12 1.86 10.10
C GLY A 19 -16.40 1.49 11.38
N THR A 20 -16.61 0.24 11.80
CA THR A 20 -15.99 -0.35 12.99
C THR A 20 -14.46 -0.28 12.90
N PRO A 21 -13.73 -0.34 14.04
CA PRO A 21 -12.26 -0.37 14.06
C PRO A 21 -11.66 -1.40 13.11
N ALA A 22 -12.33 -2.55 12.93
CA ALA A 22 -11.94 -3.59 12.00
C ALA A 22 -12.09 -3.18 10.53
N LYS A 23 -13.13 -2.42 10.14
CA LYS A 23 -13.25 -1.88 8.77
C LYS A 23 -12.13 -0.88 8.46
N ARG A 24 -11.81 -0.03 9.43
CA ARG A 24 -10.75 0.97 9.33
C ARG A 24 -9.36 0.34 9.19
N ALA A 25 -9.05 -0.62 10.06
CA ALA A 25 -7.81 -1.38 10.02
C ALA A 25 -7.62 -2.17 8.71
N ARG A 26 -8.68 -2.81 8.22
CA ARG A 26 -8.63 -3.47 6.90
C ARG A 26 -8.38 -2.47 5.77
N GLY A 27 -8.98 -1.28 5.85
CA GLY A 27 -8.77 -0.22 4.86
C GLY A 27 -7.30 0.17 4.79
N LEU A 28 -6.70 0.47 5.93
CA LEU A 28 -5.27 0.78 6.00
C LEU A 28 -4.41 -0.38 5.47
N ALA A 29 -4.70 -1.62 5.87
CA ALA A 29 -3.94 -2.79 5.45
C ALA A 29 -3.92 -2.98 3.93
N VAL A 30 -5.09 -2.92 3.28
CA VAL A 30 -5.17 -3.08 1.81
C VAL A 30 -4.56 -1.88 1.07
N GLY A 31 -4.65 -0.69 1.67
CA GLY A 31 -3.98 0.50 1.16
C GLY A 31 -2.46 0.38 1.17
N VAL A 32 -1.90 0.01 2.32
CA VAL A 32 -0.46 -0.22 2.49
C VAL A 32 0.03 -1.32 1.55
N PHE A 33 -0.69 -2.44 1.47
CA PHE A 33 -0.40 -3.51 0.53
C PHE A 33 -0.33 -2.98 -0.92
N SER A 34 -1.33 -2.21 -1.35
CA SER A 34 -1.38 -1.68 -2.71
C SER A 34 -0.27 -0.66 -2.99
N GLY A 35 0.08 0.16 -1.99
CA GLY A 35 1.17 1.14 -2.09
C GLY A 35 2.55 0.52 -2.17
N CYS A 36 2.73 -0.76 -1.80
CA CYS A 36 3.99 -1.45 -1.99
C CYS A 36 4.28 -1.79 -3.46
N PHE A 37 3.30 -1.69 -4.36
CA PHE A 37 3.51 -1.96 -5.78
C PHE A 37 3.95 -0.70 -6.53
N PRO A 38 4.91 -0.80 -7.48
CA PRO A 38 5.42 0.33 -8.26
C PRO A 38 4.45 0.77 -9.38
N PHE A 39 3.14 0.82 -9.08
CA PHE A 39 2.10 1.23 -10.00
C PHE A 39 1.70 2.67 -9.72
N PHE A 40 2.55 3.63 -10.14
CA PHE A 40 2.34 5.05 -9.89
C PHE A 40 0.93 5.50 -10.32
N GLY A 41 0.16 6.06 -9.39
CA GLY A 41 -1.25 6.44 -9.57
C GLY A 41 -2.24 5.27 -9.53
N LEU A 42 -1.94 4.17 -10.22
CA LEU A 42 -2.79 2.97 -10.25
C LEU A 42 -2.88 2.26 -8.89
N GLN A 43 -1.87 2.38 -8.03
CA GLN A 43 -1.87 1.80 -6.68
C GLN A 43 -3.10 2.24 -5.86
N THR A 44 -3.55 3.49 -6.01
CA THR A 44 -4.72 4.00 -5.31
C THR A 44 -6.01 3.38 -5.85
N LEU A 45 -6.11 3.20 -7.17
CA LEU A 45 -7.25 2.50 -7.79
C LEU A 45 -7.31 1.04 -7.32
N ILE A 46 -6.16 0.35 -7.28
CA ILE A 46 -6.05 -1.01 -6.73
C ILE A 46 -6.46 -1.02 -5.26
N GLY A 47 -6.00 -0.06 -4.46
CA GLY A 47 -6.38 0.08 -3.06
C GLY A 47 -7.89 0.26 -2.85
N ILE A 48 -8.53 1.11 -3.65
CA ILE A 48 -9.99 1.31 -3.63
C ILE A 48 -10.74 0.04 -4.07
N PHE A 49 -10.24 -0.63 -5.11
CA PHE A 49 -10.82 -1.88 -5.60
C PHE A 49 -10.75 -2.98 -4.54
N LEU A 50 -9.58 -3.20 -3.93
CA LEU A 50 -9.41 -4.14 -2.83
C LEU A 50 -10.25 -3.74 -1.61
N ALA A 51 -10.34 -2.45 -1.28
CA ALA A 51 -11.19 -1.99 -0.19
C ALA A 51 -12.67 -2.33 -0.43
N THR A 52 -13.13 -2.25 -1.68
CA THR A 52 -14.49 -2.66 -2.06
C THR A 52 -14.70 -4.16 -1.86
N ILE A 53 -13.79 -5.00 -2.35
CA ILE A 53 -13.85 -6.46 -2.20
C ILE A 53 -13.87 -6.85 -0.72
N PHE A 54 -12.95 -6.30 0.07
CA PHE A 54 -12.82 -6.64 1.49
C PHE A 54 -13.82 -5.90 2.40
N ARG A 55 -14.73 -5.10 1.84
CA ARG A 55 -15.70 -4.26 2.57
C ARG A 55 -14.99 -3.40 3.64
N ALA A 56 -13.84 -2.87 3.26
CA ALA A 56 -12.95 -2.07 4.09
C ALA A 56 -13.25 -0.57 3.93
N ASN A 57 -12.57 0.26 4.71
CA ASN A 57 -12.68 1.72 4.60
C ASN A 57 -11.86 2.21 3.40
N HIS A 58 -12.52 2.84 2.43
CA HIS A 58 -11.93 3.31 1.18
C HIS A 58 -10.97 4.47 1.41
N LEU A 59 -11.30 5.37 2.34
CA LEU A 59 -10.46 6.54 2.65
C LEU A 59 -9.12 6.13 3.24
N LEU A 60 -9.14 5.18 4.18
CA LEU A 60 -7.94 4.64 4.78
C LEU A 60 -7.16 3.75 3.81
N ALA A 61 -7.83 3.12 2.84
CA ALA A 61 -7.13 2.45 1.74
C ALA A 61 -6.38 3.45 0.86
N ILE A 62 -7.02 4.56 0.47
CA ILE A 62 -6.37 5.63 -0.28
C ILE A 62 -5.18 6.19 0.52
N ALA A 63 -5.39 6.53 1.80
CA ALA A 63 -4.33 7.02 2.67
C ALA A 63 -3.19 6.01 2.85
N GLY A 64 -3.52 4.71 2.98
CA GLY A 64 -2.53 3.64 3.10
C GLY A 64 -1.63 3.52 1.87
N THR A 65 -2.14 3.84 0.67
CA THR A 65 -1.32 3.80 -0.56
C THR A 65 -0.18 4.83 -0.55
N TRP A 66 -0.26 5.88 0.29
CA TRP A 66 0.80 6.89 0.41
C TRP A 66 2.03 6.43 1.18
N ILE A 67 2.10 5.14 1.54
CA ILE A 67 3.34 4.52 2.02
C ILE A 67 4.47 4.62 0.99
N SER A 68 4.16 4.69 -0.31
CA SER A 68 5.09 4.93 -1.42
C SER A 68 5.00 6.37 -1.92
N ASN A 69 5.58 7.30 -1.17
CA ASN A 69 5.67 8.72 -1.52
C ASN A 69 7.08 9.05 -2.05
N PRO A 70 7.32 10.25 -2.62
CA PRO A 70 8.63 10.66 -3.18
C PRO A 70 9.86 10.40 -2.28
N PHE A 71 9.68 10.36 -0.97
CA PHE A 71 10.75 10.10 -0.02
C PHE A 71 10.93 8.62 0.31
N THR A 72 9.84 7.83 0.27
CA THR A 72 9.85 6.42 0.69
C THR A 72 9.89 5.43 -0.46
N TYR A 73 9.50 5.81 -1.69
CA TYR A 73 9.44 4.86 -2.80
C TYR A 73 10.80 4.26 -3.14
N PHE A 74 11.89 5.04 -3.04
CA PHE A 74 13.23 4.58 -3.36
C PHE A 74 13.69 3.46 -2.41
N PRO A 75 13.73 3.66 -1.07
CA PRO A 75 14.09 2.57 -0.16
C PRO A 75 13.08 1.42 -0.18
N LEU A 76 11.79 1.70 -0.39
CA LEU A 76 10.74 0.68 -0.43
C LEU A 76 10.91 -0.26 -1.64
N TYR A 77 11.10 0.28 -2.84
CA TYR A 77 11.24 -0.53 -4.05
C TYR A 77 12.60 -1.21 -4.13
N TRP A 78 13.64 -0.61 -3.56
CA TRP A 78 14.90 -1.31 -3.36
C TRP A 78 14.74 -2.52 -2.44
N LEU A 79 14.03 -2.37 -1.31
CA LEU A 79 13.72 -3.49 -0.42
C LEU A 79 12.89 -4.55 -1.14
N ASN A 80 11.85 -4.16 -1.89
CA ASN A 80 11.04 -5.10 -2.67
C ASN A 80 11.91 -5.86 -3.66
N TYR A 81 12.76 -5.16 -4.42
CA TYR A 81 13.67 -5.81 -5.36
C TYR A 81 14.58 -6.82 -4.66
N ARG A 82 15.20 -6.45 -3.54
CA ARG A 82 16.08 -7.35 -2.76
C ARG A 82 15.33 -8.56 -2.23
N VAL A 83 14.13 -8.37 -1.70
CA VAL A 83 13.29 -9.49 -1.26
C VAL A 83 12.95 -10.39 -2.44
N GLY A 84 12.52 -9.84 -3.57
CA GLY A 84 12.22 -10.62 -4.78
C GLY A 84 13.43 -11.35 -5.35
N GLU A 85 14.61 -10.73 -5.32
CA GLU A 85 15.88 -11.31 -5.74
C GLU A 85 16.24 -12.57 -4.94
N VAL A 86 15.96 -12.60 -3.63
CA VAL A 86 16.17 -13.79 -2.79
C VAL A 86 15.33 -14.99 -3.27
N PHE A 87 14.12 -14.75 -3.78
CA PHE A 87 13.21 -15.84 -4.21
C PHE A 87 13.35 -16.20 -5.69
N VAL A 88 13.57 -15.22 -6.56
CA VAL A 88 13.75 -15.45 -8.01
C VAL A 88 15.19 -15.91 -8.32
N GLY A 89 16.13 -15.66 -7.41
CA GLY A 89 17.55 -15.96 -7.56
C GLY A 89 18.35 -14.80 -8.16
N GLU A 90 19.67 -14.84 -7.94
CA GLU A 90 20.63 -13.93 -8.56
C GLU A 90 20.63 -14.17 -10.08
N GLY A 91 20.13 -13.20 -10.82
CA GLY A 91 20.12 -13.27 -12.27
C GLY A 91 21.41 -12.63 -12.72
N ASN A 92 22.20 -13.40 -13.46
CA ASN A 92 23.41 -13.02 -14.17
C ASN A 92 23.68 -11.52 -14.08
N HIS A 93 24.50 -11.15 -13.09
CA HIS A 93 24.95 -9.79 -12.85
C HIS A 93 25.30 -9.14 -14.19
N LEU A 94 24.59 -8.05 -14.51
CA LEU A 94 24.97 -7.03 -15.48
C LEU A 94 25.91 -7.57 -16.57
N LYS A 95 25.40 -8.38 -17.50
CA LYS A 95 26.14 -8.60 -18.75
C LYS A 95 26.42 -7.20 -19.31
N ALA A 96 27.69 -6.85 -19.37
CA ALA A 96 28.15 -5.51 -19.71
C ALA A 96 27.34 -4.97 -20.91
N PHE A 97 26.92 -3.70 -20.83
CA PHE A 97 26.08 -2.97 -21.80
C PHE A 97 26.65 -2.92 -23.25
N HIS A 98 27.70 -3.67 -23.54
CA HIS A 98 28.41 -3.65 -24.81
C HIS A 98 27.66 -4.35 -25.96
N HIS A 99 26.73 -5.28 -25.70
CA HIS A 99 25.90 -5.92 -26.74
C HIS A 99 24.48 -6.25 -26.27
N LEU A 100 23.66 -5.24 -25.97
CA LEU A 100 22.24 -5.45 -25.66
C LEU A 100 21.44 -5.71 -26.95
N THR A 101 21.21 -6.99 -27.26
CA THR A 101 20.22 -7.37 -28.26
C THR A 101 18.81 -7.04 -27.74
N ARG A 102 17.85 -6.69 -28.62
CA ARG A 102 16.44 -6.43 -28.26
C ARG A 102 15.84 -7.54 -27.38
N LYS A 103 16.21 -8.80 -27.64
CA LYS A 103 15.78 -9.97 -26.87
C LYS A 103 16.33 -9.98 -25.45
N GLU A 104 17.63 -9.71 -25.29
CA GLU A 104 18.28 -9.62 -23.97
C GLU A 104 17.66 -8.52 -23.10
N LEU A 105 17.29 -7.39 -23.71
CA LEU A 105 16.62 -6.29 -23.01
C LEU A 105 15.24 -6.69 -22.50
N TRP A 106 14.46 -7.42 -23.30
CA TRP A 106 13.16 -7.96 -22.89
C TRP A 106 13.28 -8.98 -21.76
N ASP A 107 14.21 -9.92 -21.87
CA ASP A 107 14.43 -10.95 -20.86
C ASP A 107 14.87 -10.33 -19.52
N GLN A 108 15.79 -9.34 -19.55
CA GLN A 108 16.20 -8.61 -18.35
C GLN A 108 15.07 -7.78 -17.76
N GLY A 109 14.26 -7.11 -18.58
CA GLY A 109 13.09 -6.36 -18.13
C GLY A 109 12.05 -7.25 -17.44
N LEU A 110 11.82 -8.45 -17.98
CA LEU A 110 10.90 -9.43 -17.39
C LEU A 110 11.42 -9.96 -16.05
N ILE A 111 12.71 -10.27 -15.94
CA ILE A 111 13.33 -10.72 -14.68
C ILE A 111 13.31 -9.61 -13.63
N PHE A 112 13.60 -8.36 -14.02
CA PHE A 112 13.52 -7.22 -13.11
C PHE A 112 12.09 -7.01 -12.62
N SER A 113 11.11 -7.06 -13.53
CA SER A 113 9.69 -6.89 -13.20
C SER A 113 9.18 -8.01 -12.31
N SER A 114 9.56 -9.27 -12.55
CA SER A 114 9.14 -10.39 -11.72
C SER A 114 9.69 -10.29 -10.30
N ARG A 115 10.95 -9.86 -10.14
CA ARG A 115 11.55 -9.60 -8.82
C ARG A 115 10.81 -8.53 -8.06
N ILE A 116 10.63 -7.35 -8.67
CA ILE A 116 10.01 -6.24 -7.96
C ILE A 116 8.55 -6.56 -7.60
N LEU A 117 7.79 -7.22 -8.49
CA LEU A 117 6.40 -7.59 -8.23
C LEU A 117 6.26 -8.69 -7.17
N LEU A 118 7.12 -9.71 -7.19
CA LEU A 118 7.14 -10.75 -6.17
C LEU A 118 7.52 -10.15 -4.81
N GLY A 119 8.57 -9.34 -4.78
CA GLY A 119 9.01 -8.63 -3.60
C GLY A 119 7.95 -7.69 -3.03
N SER A 120 7.31 -6.89 -3.89
CA SER A 120 6.17 -6.03 -3.53
C SER A 120 5.02 -6.83 -2.93
N SER A 121 4.74 -8.03 -3.45
CA SER A 121 3.68 -8.90 -2.90
C SER A 121 4.03 -9.37 -1.48
N ILE A 122 5.27 -9.80 -1.25
CA ILE A 122 5.73 -10.29 0.06
C ILE A 122 5.81 -9.15 1.07
N VAL A 123 6.54 -8.08 0.74
CA VAL A 123 6.69 -6.90 1.61
C VAL A 123 5.34 -6.25 1.86
N GLY A 124 4.50 -6.11 0.82
CA GLY A 124 3.15 -5.56 0.94
C GLY A 124 2.25 -6.38 1.84
N LEU A 125 2.30 -7.72 1.77
CA LEU A 125 1.52 -8.58 2.67
C LEU A 125 1.95 -8.40 4.12
N ILE A 126 3.26 -8.43 4.37
CA ILE A 126 3.82 -8.31 5.72
C ILE A 126 3.49 -6.92 6.30
N THR A 127 3.83 -5.85 5.58
CA THR A 127 3.61 -4.47 6.04
C THR A 127 2.12 -4.12 6.12
N GLY A 128 1.30 -4.62 5.20
CA GLY A 128 -0.16 -4.49 5.23
C GLY A 128 -0.78 -5.15 6.46
N ILE A 129 -0.38 -6.39 6.78
CA ILE A 129 -0.85 -7.10 7.97
C ILE A 129 -0.40 -6.37 9.25
N ILE A 130 0.89 -6.03 9.35
CA ILE A 130 1.44 -5.35 10.52
C ILE A 130 0.75 -4.00 10.75
N SER A 131 0.62 -3.17 9.71
CA SER A 131 -0.04 -1.87 9.81
C SER A 131 -1.51 -2.01 10.20
N GLY A 132 -2.25 -2.95 9.59
CA GLY A 132 -3.63 -3.25 9.93
C GLY A 132 -3.82 -3.68 11.38
N LEU A 133 -3.03 -4.65 11.84
CA LEU A 133 -3.09 -5.17 13.22
C LEU A 133 -2.73 -4.08 14.24
N THR A 134 -1.66 -3.33 13.97
CA THR A 134 -1.21 -2.24 14.85
C THR A 134 -2.28 -1.16 14.95
N PHE A 135 -2.84 -0.74 13.81
CA PHE A 135 -3.90 0.27 13.78
C PHE A 135 -5.18 -0.22 14.46
N TYR A 136 -5.55 -1.49 14.30
CA TYR A 136 -6.67 -2.10 15.01
C TYR A 136 -6.45 -2.09 16.53
N ALA A 137 -5.27 -2.51 16.99
CA ALA A 137 -4.93 -2.52 18.41
C ALA A 137 -4.99 -1.11 19.02
N VAL A 138 -4.41 -0.12 18.31
CA VAL A 138 -4.44 1.29 18.71
C VAL A 138 -5.88 1.80 18.81
N LEU A 139 -6.71 1.59 17.77
CA LEU A 139 -8.12 2.01 17.79
C LEU A 139 -8.89 1.35 18.93
N LYS A 140 -8.70 0.04 19.15
CA LYS A 140 -9.39 -0.69 20.22
C LYS A 140 -8.96 -0.19 21.60
N PHE A 141 -7.68 0.12 21.79
CA PHE A 141 -7.16 0.69 23.04
C PHE A 141 -7.80 2.05 23.35
N PHE A 142 -7.86 2.96 22.38
CA PHE A 142 -8.50 4.26 22.56
C PHE A 142 -10.02 4.17 22.79
N LEU A 143 -10.70 3.24 22.13
CA LEU A 143 -12.13 3.03 22.33
C LEU A 143 -12.46 2.38 23.69
N LYS A 144 -11.59 1.50 24.20
CA LYS A 144 -11.72 0.95 25.56
C LYS A 144 -11.58 2.04 26.63
N LYS A 145 -10.71 3.03 26.41
CA LYS A 145 -10.56 4.20 27.29
C LYS A 145 -11.71 5.20 27.21
N ARG A 146 -12.45 5.22 26.10
CA ARG A 146 -13.66 6.05 25.89
C ARG A 146 -14.97 5.32 26.28
N LYS A 147 -14.94 4.37 27.22
CA LYS A 147 -16.22 3.97 27.85
C LYS A 147 -16.86 5.22 28.46
N PRO A 148 -18.14 5.53 28.17
CA PRO A 148 -18.79 6.70 28.71
C PRO A 148 -18.77 6.64 30.24
N LEU A 149 -18.40 7.76 30.88
CA LEU A 149 -19.06 8.13 32.13
C LEU A 149 -20.55 8.17 31.80
N PHE A 150 -21.38 7.66 32.72
CA PHE A 150 -22.82 7.36 32.61
C PHE A 150 -23.12 5.91 32.23
#